data_AF-A0A7S0YBL6-F1
#
_entry.id   AF-A0A7S0YBL6-F1
#
_cell.length_a   1.000
_cell.length_b   1.000
_cell.length_c   1.000
_cell.angle_alpha   90.00
_cell.angle_beta   90.00
_cell.angle_gamma   90.00
#
_symmetry.space_group_name_H-M   'P 1'
#
loop_
_entity.id
_entity.type
_entity.pdbx_description
1 polymer ?
#
loop_
_entity_poly.entity_id
_entity_poly.type
_entity_poly.pdbx_seq_one_letter_code
_entity_poly.pdbx_strand_id
1 'polypeptide(L)'
;IFESGGSGANQDGNKNSDDNPKDKENSQKVEMEECQKVFTLLREAWRESHEFRRRIDAWKSLNSGALVKATPLDRITEGSFSFSPSHCSVCGGSIALHLLVLWLKLFLVAPVQVCVNEEFFSILFQDHGKGLQEIKKQTIIAIATNSRQGAEMVLRELEKRLKASRDMYCAGILGKVMEIEGFAMINEYAKLAIDILSSQGADTSSVTM
;
A
#
# COMPACT_ATOMS: atom_id res chain seq x y z
N ILE A 1 2.52 -59.57 12.22
CA ILE A 1 2.34 -59.66 10.76
C ILE A 1 3.34 -58.68 10.16
N PHE A 2 4.55 -59.00 9.69
CA PHE A 2 5.10 -60.20 9.08
C PHE A 2 6.36 -60.72 9.80
N GLU A 3 6.89 -61.83 9.33
CA GLU A 3 7.56 -62.91 10.05
C GLU A 3 9.06 -62.73 10.35
N SER A 4 9.48 -63.47 11.38
CA SER A 4 10.83 -63.98 11.56
C SER A 4 11.18 -65.08 10.55
N GLY A 5 12.44 -65.11 10.15
CA GLY A 5 13.10 -66.24 9.50
C GLY A 5 14.39 -65.72 8.85
N GLY A 6 15.56 -66.31 9.01
CA GLY A 6 16.00 -67.53 9.64
C GLY A 6 17.52 -67.59 9.51
N SER A 7 18.11 -68.45 10.31
CA SER A 7 19.54 -68.70 10.51
C SER A 7 20.32 -69.07 9.24
N GLY A 8 21.60 -68.68 9.17
CA GLY A 8 22.57 -69.15 8.18
C GLY A 8 24.00 -68.77 8.58
N ALA A 9 24.74 -69.72 9.12
CA ALA A 9 26.10 -69.57 9.61
C ALA A 9 27.18 -69.66 8.50
N ASN A 10 28.28 -68.94 8.75
CA ASN A 10 29.66 -69.11 8.30
C ASN A 10 30.02 -69.01 6.81
N GLN A 11 30.85 -68.01 6.51
CA GLN A 11 32.12 -68.27 5.82
C GLN A 11 33.15 -67.19 6.15
N ASP A 12 34.24 -67.62 6.79
CA ASP A 12 35.49 -66.88 6.95
C ASP A 12 36.02 -66.48 5.57
N GLY A 13 36.04 -65.17 5.32
CA GLY A 13 36.61 -64.55 4.14
C GLY A 13 37.66 -63.53 4.55
N ASN A 14 38.84 -64.02 4.91
CA ASN A 14 40.06 -63.24 5.07
C ASN A 14 40.32 -62.43 3.78
N LYS A 15 40.09 -61.12 3.81
CA LYS A 15 40.61 -60.16 2.83
C LYS A 15 41.32 -59.05 3.58
N ASN A 16 42.64 -59.08 3.49
CA ASN A 16 43.54 -58.00 3.85
C ASN A 16 42.97 -56.67 3.35
N SER A 17 42.50 -55.84 4.29
CA SER A 17 42.28 -54.42 4.04
C SER A 17 43.65 -53.76 4.09
N ASP A 18 44.31 -53.65 2.94
CA ASP A 18 45.33 -52.61 2.75
C ASP A 18 44.57 -51.26 2.78
N ASP A 19 44.26 -50.81 3.99
CA ASP A 19 43.71 -49.50 4.26
C ASP A 19 44.77 -48.46 3.93
N ASN A 20 44.75 -48.01 2.68
CA ASN A 20 45.63 -46.96 2.21
C ASN A 20 45.27 -45.68 2.98
N PRO A 21 46.17 -45.12 3.82
CA PRO A 21 45.84 -44.03 4.74
C PRO A 21 45.33 -42.76 4.04
N LYS A 22 45.63 -42.60 2.75
CA LYS A 22 45.15 -41.51 1.90
C LYS A 22 43.65 -41.56 1.59
N ASP A 23 43.05 -42.75 1.52
CA ASP A 23 41.63 -42.89 1.19
C ASP A 23 40.73 -42.57 2.40
N LYS A 24 41.20 -42.88 3.63
CA LYS A 24 40.55 -42.47 4.87
C LYS A 24 40.62 -40.96 5.11
N GLU A 25 41.76 -40.34 4.78
CA GLU A 25 41.94 -38.88 4.88
C GLU A 25 41.02 -38.12 3.90
N ASN A 26 40.89 -38.62 2.67
CA ASN A 26 39.95 -38.05 1.70
C ASN A 26 38.48 -38.23 2.11
N SER A 27 38.10 -39.38 2.69
CA SER A 27 36.75 -39.61 3.21
C SER A 27 36.39 -38.65 4.35
N GLN A 28 37.29 -38.48 5.33
CA GLN A 28 37.08 -37.55 6.45
C GLN A 28 36.96 -36.10 5.98
N LYS A 29 37.72 -35.70 4.95
CA LYS A 29 37.63 -34.36 4.38
C LYS A 29 36.28 -34.12 3.70
N VAL A 30 35.77 -35.10 2.95
CA VAL A 30 34.45 -35.02 2.31
C VAL A 30 33.34 -34.93 3.36
N GLU A 31 33.39 -35.75 4.40
CA GLU A 31 32.42 -35.70 5.51
C GLU A 31 32.44 -34.34 6.25
N MET A 32 33.62 -33.76 6.46
CA MET A 32 33.77 -32.45 7.08
C MET A 32 33.20 -31.33 6.19
N GLU A 33 33.42 -31.40 4.88
CA GLU A 33 32.85 -30.47 3.91
C GLU A 33 31.32 -30.59 3.83
N GLU A 34 30.77 -31.80 3.89
CA GLU A 34 29.33 -32.05 3.94
C GLU A 34 28.72 -31.50 5.24
N CYS A 35 29.36 -31.73 6.39
CA CYS A 35 28.94 -31.19 7.67
C CYS A 35 28.89 -29.64 7.64
N GLN A 36 29.92 -29.01 7.05
CA GLN A 36 29.96 -27.56 6.90
C GLN A 36 28.86 -27.02 5.98
N LYS A 37 28.54 -27.74 4.90
CA LYS A 37 27.42 -27.39 4.00
C LYS A 37 26.08 -27.49 4.73
N VAL A 38 25.85 -28.58 5.47
CA VAL A 38 24.62 -28.77 6.25
C VAL A 38 24.47 -27.68 7.31
N PHE A 39 25.55 -27.31 8.01
CA PHE A 39 25.52 -26.23 8.99
C PHE A 39 25.14 -24.87 8.37
N THR A 40 25.63 -24.60 7.16
CA THR A 40 25.30 -23.37 6.42
C THR A 40 23.82 -23.33 6.05
N LEU A 41 23.30 -24.43 5.50
CA LEU A 41 21.88 -24.56 5.16
C LEU A 41 20.97 -24.41 6.39
N LEU A 42 21.37 -25.00 7.53
CA LEU A 42 20.62 -24.87 8.78
C LEU A 42 20.53 -23.41 9.24
N ARG A 43 21.63 -22.67 9.12
CA ARG A 43 21.70 -21.25 9.51
C ARG A 43 20.84 -20.38 8.60
N GLU A 44 20.81 -20.66 7.30
CA GLU A 44 19.96 -19.97 6.33
C GLU A 44 18.49 -20.26 6.58
N ALA A 45 18.12 -21.53 6.73
CA ALA A 45 16.75 -21.94 7.07
C ALA A 45 16.27 -21.32 8.38
N TRP A 46 17.15 -21.20 9.39
CA TRP A 46 16.82 -20.54 10.65
C TRP A 46 16.55 -19.04 10.46
N ARG A 47 17.38 -18.36 9.66
CA ARG A 47 17.19 -16.94 9.32
C ARG A 47 15.86 -16.71 8.60
N GLU A 48 15.57 -17.53 7.60
CA GLU A 48 14.31 -17.48 6.85
C GLU A 48 13.11 -17.73 7.76
N SER A 49 13.16 -18.78 8.59
CA SER A 49 12.10 -19.07 9.56
C SER A 49 11.85 -17.91 10.52
N HIS A 50 12.91 -17.21 10.96
CA HIS A 50 12.78 -16.05 11.82
C HIS A 50 12.12 -14.87 11.08
N GLU A 51 12.52 -14.62 9.83
CA GLU A 51 11.92 -13.56 9.02
C GLU A 51 10.44 -13.86 8.69
N PHE A 52 10.11 -15.09 8.33
CA PHE A 52 8.73 -15.52 8.13
C PHE A 52 7.89 -15.34 9.39
N ARG A 53 8.41 -15.71 10.56
CA ARG A 53 7.72 -15.48 11.84
C ARG A 53 7.43 -14.01 12.07
N ARG A 54 8.42 -13.12 11.87
CA ARG A 54 8.22 -11.67 11.98
C ARG A 54 7.13 -11.15 11.04
N ARG A 55 7.09 -11.63 9.80
CA ARG A 55 6.05 -11.25 8.83
C ARG A 55 4.67 -11.75 9.24
N ILE A 56 4.56 -12.98 9.74
CA ILE A 56 3.32 -13.55 10.27
C ILE A 56 2.83 -12.74 11.47
N ASP A 57 3.73 -12.37 12.39
CA ASP A 57 3.37 -11.61 13.59
C ASP A 57 2.92 -10.19 13.25
N ALA A 58 3.60 -9.54 12.29
CA ALA A 58 3.16 -8.26 11.75
C ALA A 58 1.78 -8.35 11.10
N TRP A 59 1.54 -9.38 10.28
CA TRP A 59 0.25 -9.59 9.62
C TRP A 59 -0.89 -9.89 10.62
N LYS A 60 -0.63 -10.73 11.62
CA LYS A 60 -1.57 -10.97 12.74
C LYS A 60 -1.87 -9.67 13.49
N SER A 61 -0.86 -8.85 13.74
CA SER A 61 -1.03 -7.54 14.39
C SER A 61 -1.91 -6.61 13.56
N LEU A 62 -1.68 -6.53 12.24
CA LEU A 62 -2.52 -5.77 11.32
C LEU A 62 -3.97 -6.25 11.32
N ASN A 63 -4.19 -7.56 11.17
CA ASN A 63 -5.54 -8.14 11.12
C ASN A 63 -6.29 -8.07 12.46
N SER A 64 -5.56 -8.10 13.57
CA SER A 64 -6.15 -7.91 14.91
C SER A 64 -6.49 -6.44 15.22
N GLY A 65 -6.26 -5.53 14.27
CA GLY A 65 -6.47 -4.10 14.45
C GLY A 65 -5.48 -3.49 15.45
N ALA A 66 -4.32 -4.10 15.69
CA ALA A 66 -3.35 -3.62 16.66
C ALA A 66 -2.71 -2.26 16.28
N LEU A 67 -2.83 -1.81 15.02
CA LEU A 67 -2.53 -0.41 14.67
C LEU A 67 -3.47 0.60 15.38
N VAL A 68 -4.67 0.16 15.77
CA VAL A 68 -5.67 0.95 16.52
C VAL A 68 -5.45 0.81 18.03
N LYS A 69 -4.69 -0.20 18.48
CA LYS A 69 -4.25 -0.36 19.87
C LYS A 69 -2.91 0.32 20.14
N ALA A 70 -2.67 1.49 19.53
CA ALA A 70 -1.79 2.46 20.16
C ALA A 70 -2.43 2.80 21.51
N THR A 71 -1.85 2.28 22.59
CA THR A 71 -2.28 2.50 23.96
C THR A 71 -2.48 4.00 24.20
N PRO A 72 -3.55 4.42 24.92
CA PRO A 72 -3.73 5.82 25.31
C PRO A 72 -2.62 6.40 26.21
N LEU A 73 -1.52 5.67 26.47
CA LEU A 73 -0.34 6.15 27.18
C LEU A 73 0.67 6.90 26.30
N ASP A 74 0.54 6.86 24.96
CA ASP A 74 1.37 7.70 24.06
C ASP A 74 0.73 9.07 23.79
N ARG A 75 -0.42 9.36 24.42
CA ARG A 75 -0.91 10.72 24.52
C ARG A 75 -0.26 11.36 25.76
N ILE A 76 0.64 12.31 25.49
CA ILE A 76 1.13 13.33 26.43
C ILE A 76 2.33 12.90 27.29
N THR A 77 3.46 12.65 26.63
CA THR A 77 4.68 13.33 27.08
C THR A 77 5.09 14.27 25.97
N GLU A 78 5.45 15.50 26.33
CA GLU A 78 5.85 16.63 25.48
C GLU A 78 7.15 16.39 24.67
N GLY A 79 7.32 15.19 24.12
CA GLY A 79 8.30 14.88 23.10
C GLY A 79 7.65 15.07 21.75
N SER A 80 8.13 16.05 21.00
CA SER A 80 7.94 16.13 19.55
C SER A 80 8.30 14.78 18.93
N PHE A 81 7.31 13.92 18.68
CA PHE A 81 7.47 12.79 17.78
C PHE A 81 7.59 13.40 16.38
N SER A 82 8.82 13.68 15.96
CA SER A 82 9.10 13.95 14.56
C SER A 82 8.97 12.64 13.81
N PHE A 83 7.75 12.34 13.36
CA PHE A 83 7.59 11.41 12.25
C PHE A 83 8.30 12.05 11.06
N SER A 84 9.51 11.58 10.79
CA SER A 84 10.27 11.97 9.62
C SER A 84 10.02 10.87 8.58
N PRO A 85 9.12 11.09 7.60
CA PRO A 85 8.82 10.09 6.60
C PRO A 85 10.12 9.77 5.86
N SER A 86 10.54 8.51 5.87
CA SER A 86 11.66 8.07 5.05
C SER A 86 11.22 8.10 3.58
N HIS A 87 11.55 9.19 2.88
CA HIS A 87 11.22 9.34 1.47
C HIS A 87 12.09 8.41 0.62
N CYS A 88 11.52 7.29 0.22
CA CYS A 88 12.08 6.41 -0.80
C CYS A 88 11.59 6.91 -2.17
N SER A 89 12.45 7.53 -2.97
CA SER A 89 12.09 8.02 -4.31
C SER A 89 11.62 6.89 -5.26
N VAL A 90 12.11 5.66 -5.04
CA VAL A 90 11.76 4.49 -5.84
C VAL A 90 10.36 3.95 -5.51
N CYS A 91 10.02 3.90 -4.22
CA CYS A 91 8.84 3.18 -3.73
C CYS A 91 7.73 4.11 -3.21
N GLY A 92 8.03 5.39 -2.95
CA GLY A 92 7.08 6.36 -2.40
C GLY A 92 5.86 6.58 -3.28
N GLY A 93 6.04 6.68 -4.60
CA GLY A 93 4.92 6.81 -5.54
C GLY A 93 3.99 5.59 -5.52
N SER A 94 4.57 4.38 -5.54
CA SER A 94 3.81 3.13 -5.47
C SER A 94 3.08 2.98 -4.14
N ILE A 95 3.71 3.34 -3.02
CA ILE A 95 3.06 3.28 -1.69
C ILE A 95 1.90 4.28 -1.64
N ALA A 96 2.10 5.52 -2.08
CA ALA A 96 1.05 6.53 -2.15
C ALA A 96 -0.15 6.06 -3.01
N LEU A 97 0.13 5.41 -4.15
CA LEU A 97 -0.91 4.83 -5.00
C LEU A 97 -1.71 3.75 -4.26
N HIS A 98 -1.04 2.77 -3.64
CA HIS A 98 -1.74 1.70 -2.91
C HIS A 98 -2.56 2.24 -1.74
N LEU A 99 -2.03 3.22 -1.00
CA LEU A 99 -2.76 3.86 0.10
C LEU A 99 -4.00 4.59 -0.40
N LEU A 100 -3.90 5.32 -1.51
CA LEU A 100 -5.02 6.05 -2.09
C LEU A 100 -6.07 5.10 -2.69
N VAL A 101 -5.65 4.00 -3.32
CA VAL A 101 -6.56 2.95 -3.80
C VAL A 101 -7.29 2.29 -2.63
N LEU A 102 -6.58 1.94 -1.56
CA LEU A 102 -7.19 1.39 -0.35
C LEU A 102 -8.23 2.35 0.23
N TRP A 103 -7.87 3.64 0.32
CA TRP A 103 -8.77 4.67 0.81
C TRP A 103 -10.03 4.79 -0.04
N LEU A 104 -9.89 4.85 -1.37
CA LEU A 104 -11.02 4.85 -2.31
C LEU A 104 -11.91 3.63 -2.11
N LYS A 105 -11.33 2.42 -1.96
CA LYS A 105 -12.10 1.20 -1.73
C LYS A 105 -12.86 1.23 -0.41
N LEU A 106 -12.23 1.70 0.67
CA LEU A 106 -12.90 1.86 1.97
C LEU A 106 -14.06 2.85 1.86
N PHE A 107 -13.85 3.97 1.17
CA PHE A 107 -14.87 4.99 0.97
C PHE A 107 -16.06 4.47 0.15
N LEU A 108 -15.83 3.68 -0.90
CA LEU A 108 -16.90 3.06 -1.70
C LEU A 108 -17.70 2.02 -0.92
N VAL A 109 -17.06 1.30 0.02
CA VAL A 109 -17.72 0.26 0.83
C VAL A 109 -18.50 0.86 2.00
N ALA A 110 -17.98 1.91 2.63
CA ALA A 110 -18.56 2.50 3.84
C ALA A 110 -18.43 4.05 3.85
N PRO A 111 -19.11 4.76 2.93
CA PRO A 111 -18.91 6.20 2.73
C PRO A 111 -19.24 7.06 3.95
N VAL A 112 -20.14 6.58 4.82
CA VAL A 112 -20.57 7.29 6.05
C VAL A 112 -19.57 7.11 7.20
N GLN A 113 -18.72 6.07 7.15
CA GLN A 113 -17.76 5.76 8.22
C GLN A 113 -16.38 6.40 8.00
N VAL A 114 -16.13 6.87 6.78
CA VAL A 114 -14.83 7.47 6.43
C VAL A 114 -14.92 8.99 6.58
N CYS A 115 -14.29 9.51 7.63
CA CYS A 115 -14.14 10.95 7.83
C CYS A 115 -13.03 11.50 6.92
N VAL A 116 -13.39 12.46 6.06
CA VAL A 116 -12.44 13.19 5.22
C VAL A 116 -12.04 14.47 5.97
N ASN A 117 -10.79 14.60 6.39
CA ASN A 117 -10.29 15.85 6.98
C ASN A 117 -9.85 16.84 5.88
N GLU A 118 -9.79 18.12 6.22
CA GLU A 118 -9.41 19.19 5.27
C GLU A 118 -7.98 19.02 4.74
N GLU A 119 -7.07 18.48 5.55
CA GLU A 119 -5.67 18.28 5.16
C GLU A 119 -5.51 17.21 4.07
N PHE A 120 -6.12 16.03 4.25
CA PHE A 120 -6.15 14.99 3.23
C PHE A 120 -6.83 15.51 1.96
N PHE A 121 -7.90 16.27 2.13
CA PHE A 121 -8.62 16.86 1.02
C PHE A 121 -7.76 17.83 0.21
N SER A 122 -6.99 18.70 0.88
CA SER A 122 -6.01 19.58 0.24
C SER A 122 -4.96 18.79 -0.55
N ILE A 123 -4.45 17.70 0.01
CA ILE A 123 -3.50 16.81 -0.68
C ILE A 123 -4.10 16.22 -1.96
N LEU A 124 -5.40 15.88 -1.99
CA LEU A 124 -6.06 15.35 -3.18
C LEU A 124 -6.03 16.33 -4.36
N PHE A 125 -6.09 17.63 -4.10
CA PHE A 125 -6.06 18.66 -5.13
C PHE A 125 -4.66 19.23 -5.41
N GLN A 126 -3.64 18.89 -4.63
CA GLN A 126 -2.26 19.28 -4.95
C GLN A 126 -1.74 18.55 -6.19
N ASP A 127 -0.96 19.23 -7.01
CA ASP A 127 -0.44 18.61 -8.23
C ASP A 127 0.77 17.74 -7.90
N HIS A 128 0.54 16.43 -7.84
CA HIS A 128 1.55 15.41 -7.59
C HIS A 128 1.65 14.53 -8.84
N GLY A 129 2.86 14.10 -9.19
CA GLY A 129 3.22 13.55 -10.51
C GLY A 129 2.19 12.63 -11.20
N LYS A 130 2.27 12.59 -12.53
CA LYS A 130 1.30 11.99 -13.49
C LYS A 130 0.71 10.63 -13.10
N GLY A 131 1.41 9.80 -12.34
CA GLY A 131 0.95 8.46 -11.93
C GLY A 131 -0.22 8.44 -10.93
N LEU A 132 -0.47 9.51 -10.17
CA LEU A 132 -1.52 9.55 -9.16
C LEU A 132 -2.76 10.35 -9.57
N GLN A 133 -2.68 11.16 -10.63
CA GLN A 133 -3.74 12.11 -10.96
C GLN A 133 -5.10 11.43 -11.21
N GLU A 134 -5.11 10.32 -11.94
CA GLU A 134 -6.37 9.63 -12.26
C GLU A 134 -7.04 9.04 -11.02
N ILE A 135 -6.29 8.38 -10.13
CA ILE A 135 -6.86 7.82 -8.91
C ILE A 135 -7.30 8.92 -7.94
N LYS A 136 -6.61 10.07 -7.90
CA LYS A 136 -7.02 11.24 -7.11
C LYS A 136 -8.32 11.81 -7.65
N LYS A 137 -8.43 11.97 -8.97
CA LYS A 137 -9.66 12.38 -9.64
C LYS A 137 -10.83 11.47 -9.29
N GLN A 138 -10.65 10.15 -9.40
CA GLN A 138 -11.67 9.17 -9.02
C GLN A 138 -12.06 9.27 -7.54
N THR A 139 -11.08 9.50 -6.66
CA THR A 139 -11.33 9.70 -5.23
C THR A 139 -12.16 10.94 -4.96
N ILE A 140 -11.82 12.08 -5.59
CA ILE A 140 -12.58 13.32 -5.47
C ILE A 140 -14.02 13.14 -5.96
N ILE A 141 -14.21 12.48 -7.11
CA ILE A 141 -15.54 12.19 -7.66
C ILE A 141 -16.35 11.31 -6.70
N ALA A 142 -15.72 10.26 -6.14
CA ALA A 142 -16.38 9.39 -5.17
C ALA A 142 -16.83 10.18 -3.93
N ILE A 143 -15.95 11.02 -3.37
CA ILE A 143 -16.25 11.89 -2.22
C ILE A 143 -17.46 12.79 -2.53
N ALA A 144 -17.48 13.42 -3.71
CA ALA A 144 -18.54 14.33 -4.12
C ALA A 144 -19.90 13.63 -4.30
N THR A 145 -19.91 12.35 -4.66
CA THR A 145 -21.14 11.65 -5.08
C THR A 145 -21.74 10.78 -4.00
N ASN A 146 -20.93 10.28 -3.05
CA ASN A 146 -21.40 9.36 -2.01
C ASN A 146 -21.54 9.99 -0.62
N SER A 147 -21.08 11.24 -0.43
CA SER A 147 -21.20 11.96 0.85
C SER A 147 -21.61 13.41 0.62
N ARG A 148 -22.68 13.86 1.29
CA ARG A 148 -23.13 15.27 1.22
C ARG A 148 -22.07 16.23 1.75
N GLN A 149 -21.48 15.93 2.90
CA GLN A 149 -20.39 16.76 3.45
C GLN A 149 -19.18 16.76 2.52
N GLY A 150 -18.87 15.62 1.91
CA GLY A 150 -17.83 15.50 0.89
C GLY A 150 -18.12 16.37 -0.34
N ALA A 151 -19.36 16.36 -0.81
CA ALA A 151 -19.83 17.21 -1.90
C ALA A 151 -19.67 18.70 -1.58
N GLU A 152 -20.03 19.14 -0.38
CA GLU A 152 -19.86 20.54 0.04
C GLU A 152 -18.38 20.94 0.11
N MET A 153 -17.48 20.04 0.53
CA MET A 153 -16.03 20.28 0.52
C MET A 153 -15.49 20.39 -0.91
N VAL A 154 -15.88 19.46 -1.79
CA VAL A 154 -15.47 19.45 -3.19
C VAL A 154 -15.99 20.67 -3.95
N LEU A 155 -17.25 21.05 -3.75
CA LEU A 155 -17.83 22.22 -4.38
C LEU A 155 -17.06 23.50 -4.01
N ARG A 156 -16.76 23.70 -2.71
CA ARG A 156 -16.01 24.87 -2.24
C ARG A 156 -14.61 24.96 -2.85
N GLU A 157 -13.91 23.84 -2.93
CA GLU A 157 -12.54 23.84 -3.48
C GLU A 157 -12.54 24.00 -5.00
N LEU A 158 -13.50 23.40 -5.71
CA LEU A 158 -13.69 23.61 -7.14
C LEU A 158 -14.04 25.07 -7.44
N GLU A 159 -14.96 25.67 -6.69
CA GLU A 159 -15.33 27.07 -6.84
C GLU A 159 -14.12 27.99 -6.66
N LYS A 160 -13.35 27.78 -5.58
CA LYS A 160 -12.13 28.55 -5.29
C LYS A 160 -11.13 28.48 -6.44
N ARG A 161 -10.83 27.28 -6.95
CA ARG A 161 -9.79 27.08 -7.98
C ARG A 161 -10.25 27.49 -9.38
N LEU A 162 -11.50 27.21 -9.73
CA LEU A 162 -12.03 27.58 -11.05
C LEU A 162 -12.15 29.10 -11.19
N LYS A 163 -12.57 29.80 -10.13
CA LYS A 163 -12.64 31.28 -10.13
C LYS A 163 -11.26 31.92 -10.10
N ALA A 164 -10.31 31.38 -9.34
CA ALA A 164 -8.99 31.99 -9.18
C ALA A 164 -8.02 31.70 -10.34
N SER A 165 -7.96 30.46 -10.82
CA SER A 165 -6.88 30.00 -11.71
C SER A 165 -7.35 29.30 -12.99
N ARG A 166 -8.67 29.22 -13.23
CA ARG A 166 -9.24 28.53 -14.41
C ARG A 166 -8.65 27.14 -14.61
N ASP A 167 -8.47 26.41 -13.52
CA ASP A 167 -7.81 25.11 -13.51
C ASP A 167 -8.58 24.07 -14.34
N MET A 168 -8.01 23.67 -15.48
CA MET A 168 -8.58 22.68 -16.40
C MET A 168 -8.76 21.29 -15.76
N TYR A 169 -7.92 20.93 -14.78
CA TYR A 169 -8.07 19.67 -14.04
C TYR A 169 -9.33 19.72 -13.18
N CYS A 170 -9.56 20.82 -12.47
CA CYS A 170 -10.78 21.05 -11.71
C CYS A 170 -12.03 21.10 -12.61
N ALA A 171 -11.94 21.69 -13.80
CA ALA A 171 -13.05 21.72 -14.76
C ALA A 171 -13.40 20.30 -15.23
N GLY A 172 -12.38 19.47 -15.49
CA GLY A 172 -12.57 18.05 -15.83
C GLY A 172 -13.15 17.21 -14.70
N ILE A 173 -12.86 17.53 -13.43
CA ILE A 173 -13.53 16.92 -12.27
C ILE A 173 -15.00 17.34 -12.22
N LEU A 174 -15.28 18.64 -12.32
CA LEU A 174 -16.62 19.20 -12.29
C LEU A 174 -17.52 18.54 -13.34
N GLY A 175 -17.05 18.45 -14.58
CA GLY A 175 -17.77 17.76 -15.65
C GLY A 175 -18.09 16.30 -15.33
N LYS A 176 -17.11 15.57 -14.78
CA LYS A 176 -17.31 14.15 -14.40
C LYS A 176 -18.26 13.95 -13.22
N VAL A 177 -18.30 14.87 -12.27
CA VAL A 177 -19.28 14.83 -11.18
C VAL A 177 -20.69 15.07 -11.73
N MET A 178 -20.85 16.02 -12.67
CA MET A 178 -22.15 16.33 -13.29
C MET A 178 -22.69 15.23 -14.20
N GLU A 179 -21.83 14.38 -14.77
CA GLU A 179 -22.24 13.19 -15.54
C GLU A 179 -22.92 12.13 -14.65
N ILE A 180 -22.76 12.18 -13.33
CA ILE A 180 -23.30 11.19 -12.41
C ILE A 180 -24.71 11.60 -11.98
N GLU A 181 -25.68 10.74 -12.24
CA GLU A 181 -27.08 10.98 -11.89
C GLU A 181 -27.38 10.61 -10.43
N GLY A 182 -28.39 11.26 -9.84
CA GLY A 182 -28.96 10.84 -8.55
C GLY A 182 -28.21 11.25 -7.29
N PHE A 183 -27.13 12.04 -7.38
CA PHE A 183 -26.49 12.60 -6.19
C PHE A 183 -27.15 13.91 -5.74
N ALA A 184 -27.15 14.17 -4.44
CA ALA A 184 -28.00 15.18 -3.80
C ALA A 184 -27.70 16.64 -4.18
N MET A 185 -26.47 16.95 -4.62
CA MET A 185 -26.00 18.32 -4.86
C MET A 185 -25.82 18.66 -6.35
N ILE A 186 -26.47 17.93 -7.25
CA ILE A 186 -26.28 18.11 -8.70
C ILE A 186 -26.57 19.54 -9.17
N ASN A 187 -27.56 20.20 -8.56
CA ASN A 187 -27.96 21.56 -8.94
C ASN A 187 -26.90 22.60 -8.57
N GLU A 188 -26.24 22.44 -7.44
CA GLU A 188 -25.19 23.34 -6.96
C GLU A 188 -23.94 23.24 -7.83
N TYR A 189 -23.57 22.02 -8.25
CA TYR A 189 -22.48 21.80 -9.19
C TYR A 189 -22.82 22.34 -10.59
N ALA A 190 -24.05 22.14 -11.06
CA ALA A 190 -24.51 22.72 -12.31
C ALA A 190 -24.50 24.25 -12.28
N LYS A 191 -24.94 24.85 -11.17
CA LYS A 191 -24.87 26.29 -10.96
C LYS A 191 -23.43 26.80 -11.03
N LEU A 192 -22.49 26.12 -10.36
CA LEU A 192 -21.08 26.48 -10.46
C LEU A 192 -20.58 26.42 -11.91
N ALA A 193 -20.94 25.39 -12.68
CA ALA A 193 -20.56 25.28 -14.09
C ALA A 193 -21.11 26.45 -14.91
N ILE A 194 -22.38 26.80 -14.73
CA ILE A 194 -23.02 27.95 -15.40
C ILE A 194 -22.32 29.25 -15.03
N ASP A 195 -22.02 29.48 -13.75
CA ASP A 195 -21.36 30.69 -13.27
C ASP A 195 -19.96 30.85 -13.90
N ILE A 196 -19.18 29.76 -13.97
CA ILE A 196 -17.85 29.77 -14.59
C ILE A 196 -17.95 30.03 -16.10
N LEU A 197 -18.85 29.38 -16.83
CA LEU A 197 -19.01 29.60 -18.27
C LEU A 197 -19.53 31.01 -18.59
N SER A 198 -20.46 31.52 -17.79
CA SER A 198 -21.01 32.88 -17.96
C SER A 198 -19.95 33.95 -17.74
N SER A 199 -19.05 33.74 -16.76
CA SER A 199 -17.91 34.63 -16.54
C SER A 199 -16.91 34.65 -17.70
N GLN A 200 -16.80 33.56 -18.47
CA GLN A 200 -15.90 33.49 -19.63
C GLN A 200 -16.42 34.24 -20.85
N GLY A 201 -17.74 34.23 -21.09
CA GLY A 201 -18.35 34.95 -22.22
C GLY A 201 -18.31 36.47 -22.07
N ALA A 202 -18.28 36.99 -20.84
CA ALA A 202 -18.19 38.42 -20.58
C ALA A 202 -16.81 39.00 -20.96
N ASP A 203 -15.72 38.29 -20.68
CA ASP A 203 -14.35 38.73 -20.98
C ASP A 203 -14.04 38.75 -22.48
N THR A 204 -14.59 37.81 -23.27
CA THR A 204 -14.38 37.78 -24.73
C THR A 204 -15.09 38.90 -25.46
N SER A 205 -16.11 39.49 -24.85
CA SER A 205 -16.90 40.59 -25.42
C SER A 205 -16.17 41.94 -25.31
N SER A 206 -15.16 42.07 -24.43
CA SER A 206 -14.43 43.32 -24.21
C SER A 206 -13.15 43.46 -25.06
N VAL A 207 -12.79 42.45 -25.85
CA VAL A 207 -11.57 42.46 -26.71
C VAL A 207 -11.89 42.88 -28.15
N THR A 208 -13.17 43.09 -28.48
CA THR A 208 -13.66 43.54 -29.80
C THR A 208 -14.16 44.98 -29.83
N MET A 209 -13.54 45.88 -29.04
CA MET A 209 -13.69 47.34 -29.20
C MET A 209 -12.33 48.01 -29.28
#